data_AF-A0A924WJ63-F1
#
_entry.id   AF-A0A924WJ63-F1
#
_cell.length_a   1.000
_cell.length_b   1.000
_cell.length_c   1.000
_cell.angle_alpha   90.00
_cell.angle_beta   90.00
_cell.angle_gamma   90.00
#
_symmetry.space_group_name_H-M   'P 1'
#
loop_
_entity.id
_entity.type
_entity.pdbx_description
1 polymer ?
#
loop_
_entity_poly.entity_id
_entity_poly.type
_entity_poly.pdbx_seq_one_letter_code
_entity_poly.pdbx_strand_id
1 'polypeptide(L)' 'MLLPDGSRHGFELDPVRKDQLLRGLDDIGITLNEGKLIEQFEAAYHDRLYWLAGAKA' A
#
# COMPACT_ATOMS: atom_id res chain seq x y z
N MET A 1 19.74 -20.04 3.93
CA MET A 1 20.96 -20.15 3.09
C MET A 1 21.79 -21.33 3.56
N LEU A 2 22.37 -22.13 2.66
CA LEU A 2 23.26 -23.25 3.01
C LEU A 2 24.71 -22.77 2.97
N LEU A 3 25.44 -22.98 4.06
CA LEU A 3 26.86 -22.65 4.15
C LEU A 3 27.71 -23.84 3.64
N PRO A 4 28.99 -23.60 3.27
CA PRO A 4 29.90 -24.65 2.81
C PRO A 4 30.11 -25.79 3.83
N ASP A 5 29.88 -25.51 5.11
CA ASP A 5 29.94 -26.48 6.21
C ASP A 5 28.65 -27.31 6.40
N GLY A 6 27.66 -27.11 5.51
CA GLY A 6 26.35 -27.78 5.57
C GLY A 6 25.37 -27.18 6.57
N SER A 7 25.76 -26.15 7.32
CA SER A 7 24.86 -25.44 8.22
C SER A 7 23.82 -24.62 7.46
N ARG A 8 22.65 -24.44 8.07
CA ARG A 8 21.55 -23.65 7.51
C ARG A 8 21.41 -22.37 8.31
N HIS A 9 21.53 -21.23 7.63
CA HIS A 9 21.13 -19.95 8.19
C HIS A 9 19.68 -19.66 7.83
N GLY A 10 18.84 -19.45 8.86
CA GLY A 10 17.45 -19.02 8.69
C GLY A 10 17.38 -17.62 8.11
N PHE A 11 16.31 -17.35 7.37
CA PHE A 11 15.97 -16.01 6.92
C PHE A 11 14.52 -15.78 7.25
N GLU A 12 14.29 -15.03 8.32
CA GLU A 12 12.96 -14.71 8.80
C GLU A 12 12.60 -13.28 8.39
N LEU A 13 11.40 -13.11 7.86
CA LEU A 13 10.80 -11.82 7.57
C LEU A 13 9.53 -11.67 8.39
N ASP A 14 9.24 -10.43 8.77
CA ASP A 14 7.92 -10.08 9.25
C ASP A 14 6.84 -10.54 8.22
N PRO A 15 5.75 -11.19 8.65
CA PRO A 15 4.74 -11.71 7.74
C PRO A 15 4.16 -10.67 6.77
N VAL A 16 3.97 -9.44 7.23
CA VAL A 16 3.42 -8.35 6.40
C VAL A 16 4.44 -7.95 5.33
N ARG A 17 5.70 -7.78 5.72
CA ARG A 17 6.78 -7.47 4.77
C ARG A 17 6.98 -8.58 3.74
N LYS A 18 6.82 -9.84 4.14
CA LYS A 18 6.88 -10.98 3.23
C LYS A 18 5.75 -10.93 2.19
N ASP A 19 4.51 -10.65 2.61
CA ASP A 19 3.38 -10.53 1.70
C ASP A 19 3.54 -9.35 0.73
N GLN A 20 3.97 -8.19 1.23
CA GLN A 20 4.29 -7.02 0.40
C GLN A 20 5.37 -7.33 -0.64
N LEU A 21 6.47 -7.95 -0.24
CA LEU A 21 7.56 -8.33 -1.14
C LEU A 21 7.09 -9.33 -2.21
N LEU A 22 6.26 -10.31 -1.83
CA LEU A 22 5.73 -11.30 -2.77
C LEU A 22 4.75 -10.69 -3.78
N ARG A 23 4.00 -9.66 -3.38
CA ARG A 23 3.05 -8.94 -4.23
C ARG A 23 3.69 -7.78 -5.02
N GLY A 24 4.94 -7.43 -4.72
CA GLY A 24 5.60 -6.26 -5.30
C GLY A 24 5.01 -4.94 -4.83
N LEU A 25 4.44 -4.90 -3.61
CA LEU A 25 3.86 -3.70 -3.03
C LEU A 25 4.93 -2.87 -2.33
N ASP A 26 4.97 -1.58 -2.66
CA ASP A 26 5.61 -0.53 -1.89
C ASP A 26 4.55 0.31 -1.14
N ASP A 27 4.99 1.36 -0.43
CA ASP A 27 4.08 2.23 0.32
C ASP A 27 2.99 2.88 -0.56
N ILE A 28 3.33 3.16 -1.84
CA ILE A 28 2.37 3.69 -2.82
C ILE A 28 1.37 2.60 -3.22
N GLY A 29 1.84 1.39 -3.55
CA GLY A 29 1.00 0.25 -3.90
C GLY A 29 0.05 -0.15 -2.78
N ILE A 30 0.50 -0.07 -1.52
CA ILE A 30 -0.36 -0.27 -0.34
C ILE A 30 -1.46 0.78 -0.31
N THR A 31 -1.11 2.05 -0.52
CA THR A 31 -2.09 3.15 -0.56
C THR A 31 -3.08 2.98 -1.72
N LEU A 32 -2.62 2.58 -2.90
CA LEU A 32 -3.46 2.40 -4.08
C LEU A 32 -4.43 1.22 -3.95
N ASN A 33 -4.13 0.21 -3.13
CA ASN A 33 -5.08 -0.87 -2.83
C ASN A 33 -6.34 -0.34 -2.12
N GLU A 34 -6.26 0.81 -1.46
CA GLU A 34 -7.39 1.49 -0.81
C GLU A 34 -8.12 2.46 -1.77
N GLY A 35 -7.88 2.39 -3.09
CA GLY A 35 -8.40 3.32 -4.08
C GLY A 35 -9.90 3.57 -3.98
N LYS A 36 -10.70 2.53 -3.75
CA LYS A 36 -12.16 2.68 -3.58
C LYS A 36 -12.53 3.49 -2.32
N LEU A 37 -11.79 3.32 -1.24
CA LEU A 37 -11.99 4.09 0.00
C LEU A 37 -11.62 5.56 -0.22
N ILE A 38 -10.51 5.80 -0.93
CA ILE A 38 -10.05 7.13 -1.32
C ILE A 38 -11.11 7.81 -2.19
N GLU A 39 -11.60 7.15 -3.24
CA GLU A 39 -12.65 7.67 -4.12
C GLU A 39 -13.94 8.02 -3.35
N GLN A 40 -14.38 7.16 -2.44
CA GLN A 40 -15.56 7.40 -1.61
C GLN A 40 -15.38 8.61 -0.69
N PHE A 41 -14.20 8.72 -0.08
CA PHE A 41 -13.85 9.88 0.74
C PHE A 41 -13.84 11.15 -0.10
N GLU A 42 -13.18 11.15 -1.26
CA GLU A 42 -13.07 12.30 -2.16
C GLU A 42 -14.46 12.77 -2.64
N ALA A 43 -15.34 11.85 -3.04
CA ALA A 43 -16.71 12.20 -3.44
C ALA A 43 -17.48 12.88 -2.31
N ALA A 44 -17.49 12.29 -1.10
CA ALA A 44 -18.16 12.87 0.05
C ALA A 44 -17.55 14.22 0.48
N TYR A 45 -16.23 14.35 0.34
CA TYR A 45 -15.49 15.56 0.64
C TYR A 45 -15.83 16.68 -0.35
N HIS A 46 -15.91 16.38 -1.65
CA HIS A 46 -16.33 17.32 -2.69
C HIS A 46 -17.78 17.76 -2.54
N ASP A 47 -18.70 16.86 -2.17
CA ASP A 47 -20.09 17.24 -1.91
C ASP A 47 -20.19 18.20 -0.71
N ARG A 48 -19.46 17.91 0.37
CA ARG A 48 -19.46 18.74 1.59
C ARG A 48 -18.79 20.09 1.38
N LEU A 49 -17.68 20.11 0.65
CA LEU A 49 -16.84 21.27 0.42
C LEU A 49 -16.84 21.64 -1.06
N TYR A 50 -18.04 21.72 -1.65
CA TYR A 50 -18.23 22.02 -3.07
C TYR A 50 -17.51 23.28 -3.54
N TRP A 51 -17.31 24.25 -2.64
CA TRP A 51 -16.60 25.51 -2.89
C TRP A 51 -15.08 25.35 -2.96
N LEU A 52 -14.52 24.30 -2.38
CA LEU A 52 -13.09 23.97 -2.41
C LEU A 52 -12.71 23.23 -3.69
N ALA A 53 -13.66 22.53 -4.33
CA ALA A 53 -13.46 21.83 -5.60
C ALA A 53 -13.09 22.75 -6.78
N GLY A 54 -13.09 24.07 -6.55
CA GLY A 54 -12.84 25.10 -7.55
C GLY A 54 -14.10 25.35 -8.38
N ALA A 55 -14.49 26.62 -8.49
CA ALA A 55 -15.40 27.02 -9.55
C ALA A 55 -14.77 26.57 -10.89
N LYS A 56 -15.39 25.60 -11.56
CA LYS A 56 -15.12 25.34 -12.98
C LYS A 56 -15.33 26.67 -13.70
N ALA A 57 -14.25 27.23 -14.25
CA ALA A 57 -14.33 28.22 -15.32
C ALA A 57 -14.91 27.57 -16.58
#